data_AF-A0A2V6C9M6-F1
#
_entry.id   AF-A0A2V6C9M6-F1
#
_cell.length_a   1.000
_cell.length_b   1.000
_cell.length_c   1.000
_cell.angle_alpha   90.00
_cell.angle_beta   90.00
_cell.angle_gamma   90.00
#
_symmetry.space_group_name_H-M   'P 1'
#
loop_
_entity.id
_entity.type
_entity.pdbx_description
1 polymer ?
#
loop_
_entity_poly.entity_id
_entity_poly.type
_entity_poly.pdbx_seq_one_letter_code
_entity_poly.pdbx_strand_id
1 'polypeptide(L)'
;MAAGVTGNIQFHLGDGFAALPSGLSFDLIVANPPYIPSAEIDALAPEVRDYDPRPALDGGADGLDFFRRLAAEGARHLRPAGRLMTEIGDGQAEQIDEIFVRHKWVVEKVEADYSGRPRVFVACPKRV
;
A
#
# COMPACT_ATOMS: atom_id res chain seq x y z
N MET A 1 14.49 23.71 -6.81
CA MET A 1 13.75 24.48 -5.78
C MET A 1 13.07 23.48 -4.86
N ALA A 2 13.56 23.27 -3.64
CA ALA A 2 12.89 22.39 -2.68
C ALA A 2 11.63 23.08 -2.16
N ALA A 3 10.49 22.39 -2.11
CA ALA A 3 9.17 22.93 -1.80
C ALA A 3 8.97 23.43 -0.33
N GLY A 4 10.03 23.84 0.37
CA GLY A 4 9.95 24.41 1.73
C GLY A 4 9.57 23.42 2.84
N VAL A 5 9.49 22.12 2.55
CA VAL A 5 9.01 21.07 3.48
C VAL A 5 10.12 20.19 4.07
N THR A 6 11.39 20.50 3.82
CA THR A 6 12.52 19.65 4.22
C THR A 6 12.63 19.43 5.73
N GLY A 7 12.10 20.33 6.57
CA GLY A 7 12.03 20.12 8.03
C GLY A 7 10.92 19.15 8.49
N ASN A 8 10.00 18.78 7.60
CA ASN A 8 8.79 18.01 7.90
C ASN A 8 8.79 16.63 7.21
N ILE A 9 9.87 16.26 6.52
CA ILE A 9 9.98 15.00 5.78
C ILE A 9 11.27 14.30 6.17
N GLN A 10 11.17 13.03 6.56
CA GLN A 10 12.30 12.15 6.80
C GLN A 10 12.23 11.00 5.81
N PHE A 11 13.31 10.79 5.05
CA PHE A 11 13.42 9.69 4.09
C PHE A 11 14.24 8.54 4.69
N HIS A 12 13.72 7.33 4.54
CA HIS A 12 14.40 6.10 4.93
C HIS A 12 14.51 5.20 3.70
N LEU A 13 15.75 4.88 3.30
CA LEU A 13 16.00 3.93 2.21
C LEU A 13 15.99 2.52 2.76
N GLY A 14 15.12 1.67 2.23
CA GLY A 14 15.09 0.25 2.55
C GLY A 14 13.81 -0.42 2.06
N ASP A 15 13.53 -1.60 2.61
CA ASP A 15 12.45 -2.45 2.15
C ASP A 15 11.26 -2.44 3.12
N GLY A 16 10.17 -1.78 2.71
CA GLY A 16 8.94 -1.66 3.51
C GLY A 16 9.21 -1.13 4.92
N PHE A 17 8.61 -1.78 5.92
CA PHE A 17 8.75 -1.37 7.32
C PHE A 17 10.12 -1.66 7.93
N ALA A 18 10.96 -2.50 7.31
CA ALA A 18 12.29 -2.84 7.82
C ALA A 18 13.26 -1.64 7.80
N ALA A 19 12.95 -0.62 6.98
CA ALA A 19 13.72 0.63 6.90
C ALA A 19 13.47 1.58 8.09
N LEU A 20 12.42 1.35 8.87
CA LEU A 20 11.99 2.29 9.91
C LEU A 20 12.71 2.04 11.24
N PRO A 21 13.15 3.10 11.94
CA PRO A 21 13.60 3.00 13.32
C PRO A 21 12.57 2.33 14.23
N SER A 22 13.06 1.54 15.20
CA SER A 22 12.21 0.87 16.18
C SER A 22 11.39 1.86 17.02
N GLY A 23 10.12 1.53 17.29
CA GLY A 23 9.24 2.33 18.15
C GLY A 23 8.50 3.47 17.43
N LEU A 24 8.75 3.67 16.14
CA LEU A 24 7.97 4.60 15.33
C LEU A 24 6.54 4.09 15.11
N SER A 25 5.59 4.98 15.38
CA SER A 25 4.17 4.75 15.18
C SER A 25 3.52 6.00 14.58
N PHE A 26 2.59 5.79 13.65
CA PHE A 26 1.98 6.82 12.84
C PHE A 26 0.47 6.89 13.09
N ASP A 27 -0.10 8.09 12.92
CA ASP A 27 -1.56 8.26 12.87
C ASP A 27 -2.14 7.78 11.53
N LEU A 28 -1.32 7.81 10.46
CA LEU A 28 -1.71 7.41 9.13
C LEU A 28 -0.54 6.74 8.40
N ILE A 29 -0.78 5.58 7.82
CA ILE A 29 0.11 4.95 6.83
C ILE A 29 -0.58 5.10 5.46
N VAL A 30 0.13 5.71 4.51
CA VAL A 30 -0.32 5.80 3.11
C VAL A 30 0.62 5.01 2.21
N ALA A 31 0.07 4.33 1.21
CA ALA A 31 0.87 3.60 0.22
C ALA A 31 0.22 3.66 -1.16
N ASN A 32 1.05 3.76 -2.20
CA ASN A 32 0.69 3.34 -3.55
C ASN A 32 1.69 2.22 -3.94
N PRO A 33 1.40 0.96 -3.57
CA PRO A 33 2.32 -0.12 -3.75
C PRO A 33 2.27 -0.70 -5.17
N PRO A 34 3.28 -1.47 -5.59
CA PRO A 34 3.19 -2.27 -6.80
C PRO A 34 2.07 -3.32 -6.65
N TYR A 35 1.20 -3.42 -7.65
CA TYR A 35 0.01 -4.29 -7.63
C TYR A 35 -0.19 -5.11 -8.91
N ILE A 36 0.75 -5.07 -9.85
CA ILE A 36 0.63 -5.77 -11.13
C ILE A 36 1.21 -7.18 -11.00
N PRO A 37 0.49 -8.24 -11.40
CA PRO A 37 1.04 -9.59 -11.45
C PRO A 37 2.30 -9.65 -12.32
N SER A 38 3.36 -10.33 -11.85
CA SER A 38 4.66 -10.34 -12.53
C SER A 38 4.59 -10.79 -13.99
N ALA A 39 3.65 -11.69 -14.31
CA ALA A 39 3.43 -12.23 -15.65
C ALA A 39 2.75 -11.25 -16.63
N GLU A 40 2.12 -10.18 -16.13
CA GLU A 40 1.41 -9.19 -16.94
C GLU A 40 2.29 -7.99 -17.32
N ILE A 41 3.41 -7.79 -16.61
CA ILE A 41 4.28 -6.61 -16.77
C ILE A 41 4.80 -6.45 -18.20
N ASP A 42 5.19 -7.54 -18.85
CA ASP A 42 5.76 -7.50 -20.20
C ASP A 42 4.71 -7.11 -21.27
N ALA A 43 3.42 -7.25 -20.93
CA ALA A 43 2.28 -6.89 -21.77
C ALA A 43 1.74 -5.47 -21.54
N LEU A 44 2.34 -4.71 -20.60
CA LEU A 44 1.96 -3.33 -20.36
C LEU A 44 2.26 -2.44 -21.57
N ALA A 45 1.62 -1.27 -21.59
CA ALA A 45 1.93 -0.23 -22.57
C ALA A 45 3.44 0.05 -22.58
N PRO A 46 4.08 0.22 -23.75
CA PRO A 46 5.53 0.44 -23.85
C PRO A 46 6.02 1.58 -22.96
N GLU A 47 5.22 2.63 -22.79
CA GLU A 47 5.53 3.77 -21.94
C GLU A 47 5.67 3.37 -20.46
N VAL A 48 4.87 2.42 -19.98
CA VAL A 48 4.94 1.94 -18.60
C VAL A 48 6.04 0.90 -18.47
N ARG A 49 6.04 -0.11 -19.36
CA ARG A 49 6.99 -1.22 -19.32
C ARG A 49 8.45 -0.75 -19.45
N ASP A 50 8.71 0.22 -20.33
CA ASP A 50 10.08 0.60 -20.71
C ASP A 50 10.63 1.77 -19.88
N TYR A 51 9.77 2.54 -19.19
CA TYR A 51 10.20 3.73 -18.42
C TYR A 51 9.92 3.67 -16.92
N ASP A 52 8.95 2.89 -16.44
CA ASP A 52 8.74 2.74 -15.00
C ASP A 52 9.68 1.65 -14.43
N PRO A 53 10.30 1.87 -13.26
CA PRO A 53 11.12 0.85 -12.62
C PRO A 53 10.28 -0.40 -12.31
N ARG A 54 10.75 -1.58 -12.72
CA ARG A 54 10.06 -2.85 -12.44
C ARG A 54 9.66 -3.04 -10.96
N PRO A 55 10.47 -2.65 -9.95
CA PRO A 55 10.07 -2.73 -8.54
C PRO A 55 8.88 -1.84 -8.14
N ALA A 56 8.58 -0.81 -8.94
CA ALA A 56 7.40 0.04 -8.74
C ALA A 56 6.12 -0.56 -9.35
N LEU A 57 6.24 -1.60 -10.19
CA LEU A 57 5.12 -2.26 -10.88
C LEU A 57 4.81 -3.64 -10.28
N ASP A 58 5.86 -4.43 -10.01
CA ASP A 58 5.76 -5.87 -9.72
C ASP A 58 5.21 -6.16 -8.32
N GLY A 59 3.93 -6.55 -8.27
CA GLY A 59 3.23 -6.95 -7.05
C GLY A 59 3.34 -8.45 -6.75
N GLY A 60 4.22 -9.16 -7.44
CA GLY A 60 4.41 -10.61 -7.28
C GLY A 60 3.47 -11.45 -8.15
N ALA A 61 3.35 -12.74 -7.83
CA ALA A 61 2.69 -13.72 -8.70
C ALA A 61 1.23 -13.38 -9.03
N ASP A 62 0.50 -12.77 -8.08
CA ASP A 62 -0.89 -12.36 -8.22
C ASP A 62 -1.12 -10.86 -7.97
N GLY A 63 -0.04 -10.09 -7.87
CA GLY A 63 -0.12 -8.65 -7.61
C GLY A 63 -0.42 -8.29 -6.15
N LEU A 64 -0.46 -9.26 -5.22
CA LEU A 64 -0.93 -9.01 -3.84
C LEU A 64 0.15 -9.05 -2.76
N ASP A 65 1.43 -9.24 -3.11
CA ASP A 65 2.49 -9.46 -2.12
C ASP A 65 2.67 -8.28 -1.17
N PHE A 66 2.56 -7.05 -1.66
CA PHE A 66 2.68 -5.88 -0.81
C PHE A 66 1.48 -5.74 0.15
N PHE A 67 0.26 -6.08 -0.28
CA PHE A 67 -0.93 -6.04 0.58
C PHE A 67 -0.85 -7.09 1.68
N ARG A 68 -0.34 -8.30 1.39
CA ARG A 68 -0.05 -9.32 2.41
C ARG A 68 0.91 -8.77 3.46
N ARG A 69 1.94 -8.07 3.03
CA ARG A 69 2.93 -7.47 3.92
C ARG A 69 2.35 -6.33 4.76
N LEU A 70 1.58 -5.42 4.16
CA LEU A 70 0.88 -4.35 4.86
C LEU A 70 -0.05 -4.91 5.95
N ALA A 71 -0.82 -5.94 5.64
CA ALA A 71 -1.73 -6.57 6.59
C ALA A 71 -0.98 -7.24 7.76
N ALA A 72 0.14 -7.92 7.48
CA ALA A 72 0.93 -8.62 8.48
C ALA A 72 1.74 -7.67 9.39
N GLU A 73 2.31 -6.60 8.83
CA GLU A 73 3.28 -5.75 9.52
C GLU A 73 2.73 -4.36 9.87
N GLY A 74 1.72 -3.85 9.18
CA GLY A 74 1.30 -2.44 9.30
C GLY A 74 0.74 -2.08 10.68
N ALA A 75 0.05 -3.02 11.34
CA ALA A 75 -0.66 -2.73 12.58
C ALA A 75 0.29 -2.31 13.73
N ARG A 76 1.49 -2.90 13.81
CA ARG A 76 2.50 -2.53 14.83
C ARG A 76 3.10 -1.15 14.63
N HIS A 77 2.89 -0.53 13.47
CA HIS A 77 3.36 0.82 13.15
C HIS A 77 2.26 1.88 13.23
N LEU A 78 1.04 1.51 13.64
CA LEU A 78 -0.05 2.46 13.85
C LEU A 78 -0.23 2.79 15.34
N ARG A 79 -0.52 4.07 15.61
CA ARG A 79 -1.01 4.53 16.91
C ARG A 79 -2.44 4.02 17.15
N PRO A 80 -2.93 4.04 18.41
CA PRO A 80 -4.34 3.82 18.67
C PRO A 80 -5.20 4.79 17.83
N ALA A 81 -6.19 4.24 17.11
CA ALA A 81 -7.02 4.96 16.12
C ALA A 81 -6.35 5.35 14.79
N GLY A 82 -5.11 4.93 14.56
CA GLY A 82 -4.44 5.12 13.28
C GLY A 82 -5.10 4.31 12.15
N ARG A 83 -4.90 4.79 10.91
CA ARG A 83 -5.46 4.18 9.69
C ARG A 83 -4.38 3.81 8.70
N LEU A 84 -4.67 2.81 7.87
CA LEU A 84 -3.95 2.52 6.64
C LEU A 84 -4.83 2.91 5.45
N MET A 85 -4.24 3.62 4.50
CA MET A 85 -4.87 3.97 3.22
C MET A 85 -3.94 3.55 2.09
N THR A 86 -4.39 2.64 1.24
CA THR A 86 -3.57 2.16 0.12
C THR A 86 -4.31 2.26 -1.20
N GLU A 87 -3.59 2.67 -2.24
CA GLU A 87 -4.04 2.47 -3.61
C GLU A 87 -4.12 0.97 -3.92
N ILE A 88 -5.09 0.58 -4.73
CA ILE A 88 -5.33 -0.80 -5.16
C ILE A 88 -5.54 -0.87 -6.68
N GLY A 89 -5.19 -2.02 -7.26
CA GLY A 89 -5.49 -2.33 -8.66
C GLY A 89 -6.97 -2.62 -8.89
N ASP A 90 -7.40 -2.50 -10.15
CA ASP A 90 -8.77 -2.79 -10.55
C ASP A 90 -9.13 -4.25 -10.24
N GLY A 91 -10.28 -4.46 -9.60
CA GLY A 91 -10.77 -5.81 -9.27
C GLY A 91 -10.09 -6.47 -8.06
N GLN A 92 -9.09 -5.86 -7.43
CA GLN A 92 -8.36 -6.47 -6.30
C GLN A 92 -9.02 -6.24 -4.93
N ALA A 93 -10.02 -5.36 -4.83
CA ALA A 93 -10.59 -4.91 -3.55
C ALA A 93 -11.04 -6.06 -2.64
N GLU A 94 -11.74 -7.06 -3.18
CA GLU A 94 -12.26 -8.20 -2.42
C GLU A 94 -11.13 -9.10 -1.89
N GLN A 95 -10.13 -9.41 -2.72
CA GLN A 95 -8.98 -10.22 -2.30
C GLN A 95 -8.15 -9.51 -1.22
N ILE A 96 -8.00 -8.19 -1.33
CA ILE A 96 -7.32 -7.37 -0.34
C ILE A 96 -8.11 -7.34 0.98
N ASP A 97 -9.44 -7.19 0.93
CA ASP A 97 -10.30 -7.29 2.11
C ASP A 97 -10.09 -8.63 2.85
N GLU A 98 -10.15 -9.75 2.14
CA GLU A 98 -9.89 -11.06 2.73
C GLU A 98 -8.53 -11.16 3.42
N ILE A 99 -7.47 -10.64 2.80
CA ILE A 99 -6.12 -10.61 3.37
C ILE A 99 -6.12 -9.82 4.68
N PHE A 100 -6.74 -8.63 4.69
CA PHE A 100 -6.77 -7.74 5.85
C PHE A 100 -7.62 -8.32 7.00
N VAL A 101 -8.79 -8.89 6.70
CA VAL A 101 -9.65 -9.55 7.70
C VAL A 101 -8.94 -10.71 8.39
N ARG A 102 -8.18 -11.54 7.64
CA ARG A 102 -7.38 -12.64 8.22
C ARG A 102 -6.35 -12.12 9.24
N HIS A 103 -5.81 -10.93 9.02
CA HIS A 103 -4.86 -10.25 9.91
C HIS A 103 -5.51 -9.37 10.97
N LYS A 104 -6.82 -9.55 11.24
CA LYS A 104 -7.56 -8.78 12.25
C LYS A 104 -7.59 -7.29 11.94
N TRP A 105 -7.74 -6.90 10.68
CA TRP A 105 -8.12 -5.55 10.31
C TRP A 105 -9.64 -5.45 10.11
N VAL A 106 -10.15 -4.22 10.19
CA VAL A 106 -11.49 -3.83 9.78
C VAL A 106 -11.34 -2.93 8.56
N VAL A 107 -11.94 -3.33 7.44
CA VAL A 107 -12.04 -2.47 6.26
C VAL A 107 -13.17 -1.49 6.50
N GLU A 108 -12.81 -0.21 6.51
CA GLU A 108 -13.77 0.87 6.79
C GLU A 108 -14.49 1.30 5.52
N LYS A 109 -13.79 1.31 4.38
CA LYS A 109 -14.33 1.67 3.08
C LYS A 109 -13.33 1.41 1.94
N VAL A 110 -13.88 1.34 0.73
CA VAL A 110 -13.12 1.42 -0.53
C VAL A 110 -13.68 2.60 -1.31
N GLU A 111 -12.88 3.64 -1.48
CA GLU A 111 -13.26 4.87 -2.17
C GLU A 111 -12.92 4.76 -3.66
N ALA A 112 -13.81 5.32 -4.49
CA ALA A 112 -13.60 5.38 -5.92
C ALA A 112 -12.73 6.59 -6.32
N ASP A 113 -11.97 6.44 -7.40
CA ASP A 113 -11.34 7.58 -8.09
C ASP A 113 -12.37 8.41 -8.89
N TYR A 114 -11.92 9.48 -9.55
CA TYR A 114 -12.80 10.34 -10.34
C TYR A 114 -13.40 9.66 -11.58
N SER A 115 -12.93 8.47 -11.95
CA SER A 115 -13.52 7.64 -13.01
C SER A 115 -14.55 6.65 -12.48
N GLY A 116 -14.80 6.64 -11.17
CA GLY A 116 -15.74 5.74 -10.51
C GLY A 116 -15.17 4.34 -10.23
N ARG A 117 -13.87 4.13 -10.38
CA ARG A 117 -13.22 2.84 -10.11
C ARG A 117 -12.77 2.76 -8.65
N PRO A 118 -13.00 1.63 -7.95
CA PRO A 118 -12.43 1.41 -6.62
C PRO A 118 -10.91 1.58 -6.66
N ARG A 119 -10.38 2.52 -5.88
CA ARG A 119 -8.96 2.89 -5.95
C ARG A 119 -8.30 3.02 -4.59
N VAL A 120 -8.98 3.55 -3.58
CA VAL A 120 -8.39 3.77 -2.26
C VAL A 120 -9.05 2.88 -1.23
N PHE A 121 -8.29 1.90 -0.73
CA PHE A 121 -8.69 1.00 0.33
C PHE A 121 -8.32 1.59 1.69
N VAL A 122 -9.29 1.70 2.60
CA VAL A 122 -9.11 2.28 3.94
C VAL A 122 -9.42 1.24 5.01
N ALA A 123 -8.47 0.97 5.89
CA ALA A 123 -8.61 0.00 6.97
C ALA A 123 -7.97 0.46 8.27
N CYS A 124 -8.46 -0.10 9.38
CA CYS A 124 -7.86 0.06 10.71
C CYS A 124 -7.70 -1.29 11.42
N PRO A 125 -6.72 -1.46 12.33
CA PRO A 125 -6.60 -2.68 13.11
C PRO A 125 -7.83 -2.91 13.99
N LYS A 126 -8.33 -4.14 14.07
CA LYS A 126 -9.43 -4.53 14.95
C LYS A 126 -8.98 -4.36 16.40
N ARG A 127 -9.76 -3.61 17.17
CA ARG A 127 -9.52 -3.46 18.62
C ARG A 127 -9.95 -4.75 19.33
N VAL A 128 -9.10 -5.23 20.22
CA VAL A 128 -9.41 -6.30 21.18
C VAL A 128 -10.15 -5.70 22.36
#